data_AF-A0A4V5TUS8-F1
#
_entry.id   AF-A0A4V5TUS8-F1
#
_cell.length_a   1.000
_cell.length_b   1.000
_cell.length_c   1.000
_cell.angle_alpha   90.00
_cell.angle_beta   90.00
_cell.angle_gamma   90.00
#
_symmetry.space_group_name_H-M   'P 1'
#
loop_
_entity.id
_entity.type
_entity.pdbx_description
1 polymer ?
#
loop_
_entity_poly.entity_id
_entity_poly.type
_entity_poly.pdbx_seq_one_letter_code
_entity_poly.pdbx_strand_id
1 'polypeptide(L)'
;MGYIEELREVIGSRPLNLAGVAVAIFNEKGQILLQQRRSGIWAVPGGFVELGESTEESGRREVLEETGIEIGSLQLISVFSGKEFFVKLPNGDEFYPITIAYLCKDII
;
A
#
# COMPACT_ATOMS: atom_id res chain seq x y z
N MET A 1 -12.88 -12.33 1.38
CA MET A 1 -12.04 -12.41 2.59
C MET A 1 -10.63 -12.59 2.06
N GLY A 2 -9.73 -11.65 2.33
CA GLY A 2 -8.35 -11.75 1.88
C GLY A 2 -7.54 -12.62 2.84
N TYR A 3 -6.30 -12.93 2.47
CA TYR A 3 -5.46 -13.83 3.27
C TYR A 3 -5.09 -13.25 4.64
N ILE A 4 -5.07 -11.91 4.77
CA ILE A 4 -4.80 -11.26 6.06
C ILE A 4 -5.96 -11.51 7.01
N GLU A 5 -7.21 -11.42 6.54
CA GLU A 5 -8.38 -11.74 7.37
C GLU A 5 -8.35 -13.22 7.80
N GLU A 6 -8.07 -14.14 6.89
CA GLU A 6 -7.93 -15.58 7.22
C GLU A 6 -6.82 -15.82 8.25
N LEU A 7 -5.68 -15.12 8.13
CA LEU A 7 -4.60 -15.20 9.09
C LEU A 7 -5.03 -14.68 10.47
N ARG A 8 -5.82 -13.60 10.52
CA ARG A 8 -6.36 -13.02 11.77
C ARG A 8 -7.30 -13.98 12.49
N GLU A 9 -8.04 -14.82 11.79
CA GLU A 9 -8.85 -15.87 12.43
C GLU A 9 -8.01 -16.87 13.24
N VAL A 10 -6.79 -17.16 12.77
CA VAL A 10 -5.87 -18.09 13.43
C VAL A 10 -5.07 -17.42 14.53
N ILE A 11 -4.59 -16.19 14.31
CA ILE A 11 -3.64 -15.55 15.21
C ILE A 11 -4.25 -14.52 16.17
N GLY A 12 -5.48 -14.08 15.93
CA GLY A 12 -6.11 -12.96 16.62
C GLY A 12 -5.41 -11.62 16.35
N SER A 13 -5.40 -10.75 17.36
CA SER A 13 -4.86 -9.38 17.25
C SER A 13 -3.35 -9.26 17.42
N ARG A 14 -2.63 -10.39 17.55
CA ARG A 14 -1.17 -10.40 17.75
C ARG A 14 -0.44 -9.62 16.64
N PRO A 15 0.66 -8.90 16.94
CA PRO A 15 1.40 -8.15 15.94
C PRO A 15 1.88 -9.00 14.75
N LEU A 16 1.69 -8.47 13.54
CA LEU A 16 2.23 -9.03 12.29
C LEU A 16 3.18 -8.06 11.60
N ASN A 17 4.17 -8.57 10.90
CA ASN A 17 4.82 -7.81 9.83
C ASN A 17 3.98 -7.98 8.57
N LEU A 18 3.48 -6.88 8.00
CA LEU A 18 2.66 -6.91 6.79
C LEU A 18 3.35 -6.15 5.67
N ALA A 19 3.52 -6.80 4.53
CA ALA A 19 4.05 -6.15 3.33
C ALA A 19 2.96 -5.31 2.66
N GLY A 20 3.29 -4.05 2.37
CA GLY A 20 2.41 -3.16 1.64
C GLY A 20 3.19 -2.30 0.66
N VAL A 21 2.46 -1.66 -0.24
CA VAL A 21 3.02 -0.81 -1.29
C VAL A 21 2.44 0.59 -1.23
N ALA A 22 3.22 1.56 -1.66
CA ALA A 22 2.79 2.95 -1.80
C ALA A 22 3.35 3.49 -3.12
N VAL A 23 2.49 4.05 -3.98
CA VAL A 23 2.89 4.45 -5.34
C VAL A 23 2.74 5.96 -5.53
N ALA A 24 3.86 6.67 -5.58
CA ALA A 24 3.88 8.09 -5.94
C ALA A 24 3.79 8.24 -7.47
N ILE A 25 2.64 8.69 -7.96
CA ILE A 25 2.39 8.84 -9.41
C ILE A 25 2.47 10.31 -9.77
N PHE A 26 3.29 10.65 -10.76
CA PHE A 26 3.43 12.00 -11.27
C PHE A 26 2.91 12.11 -12.71
N ASN A 27 2.13 13.15 -12.98
CA ASN A 27 1.78 13.49 -14.36
C ASN A 27 2.93 14.22 -15.08
N GLU A 28 2.77 14.48 -16.37
CA GLU A 28 3.78 15.20 -17.20
C GLU A 28 4.13 16.60 -16.68
N LYS A 29 3.24 17.22 -15.90
CA LYS A 29 3.46 18.54 -15.27
C LYS A 29 4.23 18.44 -13.95
N GLY A 30 4.64 17.25 -13.53
CA GLY A 30 5.32 17.01 -12.25
C GLY A 30 4.40 17.13 -11.03
N GLN A 31 3.09 17.02 -11.21
CA GLN A 31 2.12 17.02 -10.10
C GLN A 31 1.88 15.59 -9.62
N ILE A 32 1.82 15.40 -8.30
CA ILE A 32 1.59 14.10 -7.67
C ILE A 32 0.09 13.83 -7.51
N LEU A 33 -0.31 12.58 -7.77
CA LEU A 33 -1.65 12.09 -7.44
C LEU A 33 -1.72 11.74 -5.95
N LEU A 34 -2.71 12.31 -5.26
CA LEU A 34 -3.05 11.99 -3.89
C LEU A 34 -4.53 11.66 -3.79
N GLN A 35 -4.88 10.78 -2.86
CA GLN A 35 -6.24 10.46 -2.49
C GLN A 35 -6.54 10.94 -1.08
N GLN A 36 -7.73 11.49 -0.87
CA GLN A 36 -8.19 11.84 0.45
C GLN A 36 -8.97 10.66 1.06
N ARG A 37 -8.41 10.07 2.12
CA ARG A 37 -9.09 9.02 2.88
C ARG A 37 -10.29 9.62 3.62
N ARG A 38 -11.24 8.79 4.05
CA ARG A 38 -12.39 9.22 4.88
C ARG A 38 -11.98 9.93 6.17
N SER A 39 -10.75 9.68 6.65
CA SER A 39 -10.15 10.37 7.79
C SER A 39 -9.72 11.82 7.50
N GLY A 40 -9.83 12.28 6.26
CA GLY A 40 -9.37 13.60 5.79
C GLY A 40 -7.87 13.65 5.45
N ILE A 41 -7.13 12.56 5.70
CA ILE A 41 -5.70 12.45 5.41
C ILE A 41 -5.50 12.22 3.91
N TRP A 42 -4.59 12.99 3.32
CA TRP A 42 -4.12 12.78 1.95
C TRP A 42 -2.96 11.79 1.94
N ALA A 43 -3.03 10.80 1.07
CA ALA A 43 -2.01 9.78 0.90
C ALA A 43 -1.83 9.45 -0.58
N VAL A 44 -0.68 8.86 -0.93
CA VAL A 44 -0.51 8.19 -2.21
C VAL A 44 -1.34 6.90 -2.25
N PRO A 45 -1.76 6.43 -3.43
CA PRO A 45 -2.42 5.14 -3.59
C PRO A 45 -1.54 3.98 -3.09
N GLY A 46 -2.19 2.92 -2.61
CA GLY A 46 -1.51 1.68 -2.23
C GLY A 46 -2.19 0.93 -1.10
N GLY A 47 -1.78 -0.31 -0.91
CA GLY A 47 -2.39 -1.24 0.04
C GLY A 47 -1.45 -2.38 0.40
N PHE A 48 -2.02 -3.46 0.95
CA PHE A 48 -1.24 -4.64 1.29
C PHE A 48 -1.00 -5.51 0.05
N VAL A 49 0.13 -6.23 0.07
CA VAL A 49 0.46 -7.20 -0.99
C VAL A 49 -0.38 -8.46 -0.79
N GLU A 50 -1.07 -8.92 -1.84
CA GLU A 50 -1.84 -10.17 -1.82
C GLU A 50 -0.96 -11.39 -2.07
N LEU A 51 -1.44 -12.58 -1.69
CA LEU A 51 -0.70 -13.81 -1.90
C LEU A 51 -0.43 -14.06 -3.39
N GLY A 52 0.85 -14.28 -3.71
CA GLY A 52 1.30 -14.59 -5.07
C GLY A 52 1.60 -13.37 -5.94
N GLU A 53 1.29 -12.15 -5.48
CA GLU A 53 1.68 -10.93 -6.17
C GLU A 53 3.14 -10.57 -5.90
N SER A 54 3.83 -10.10 -6.92
CA SER A 54 4.97 -9.20 -6.73
C SER A 54 4.50 -7.85 -6.18
N THR A 55 5.39 -7.14 -5.51
CA THR A 55 5.11 -5.79 -5.00
C THR A 55 4.72 -4.82 -6.13
N GLU A 56 5.27 -5.00 -7.32
CA GLU A 56 4.91 -4.21 -8.50
C GLU A 56 3.50 -4.56 -9.02
N GLU A 57 3.09 -5.82 -8.99
CA GLU A 57 1.73 -6.22 -9.35
C GLU A 57 0.70 -5.65 -8.37
N SER A 58 0.94 -5.77 -7.05
CA SER A 58 0.09 -5.15 -6.03
C SER A 58 0.01 -3.63 -6.22
N GLY A 59 1.15 -2.98 -6.52
CA GLY A 59 1.18 -1.54 -6.75
C GLY A 59 0.30 -1.11 -7.92
N ARG A 60 0.28 -1.87 -9.02
CA ARG A 60 -0.59 -1.60 -10.17
C ARG A 60 -2.05 -1.87 -9.86
N ARG A 61 -2.35 -3.00 -9.19
CA ARG A 61 -3.71 -3.37 -8.79
C ARG A 61 -4.33 -2.28 -7.90
N GLU A 62 -3.65 -1.90 -6.82
CA GLU A 62 -4.14 -0.88 -5.87
C GLU A 62 -4.39 0.47 -6.55
N VAL A 63 -3.49 0.91 -7.42
CA VAL A 63 -3.67 2.16 -8.16
C VAL A 63 -4.91 2.06 -9.07
N LEU A 64 -5.09 0.95 -9.78
CA LEU A 64 -6.25 0.73 -10.63
C LEU A 64 -7.55 0.69 -9.82
N GLU A 65 -7.58 -0.05 -8.71
CA GLU A 65 -8.77 -0.22 -7.87
C GLU A 65 -9.20 1.08 -7.19
N GLU A 66 -8.24 1.87 -6.68
CA GLU A 66 -8.56 3.09 -5.93
C GLU A 66 -8.77 4.31 -6.82
N THR A 67 -8.16 4.35 -8.01
CA THR A 67 -8.15 5.56 -8.87
C THR A 67 -8.71 5.35 -10.27
N GLY A 68 -8.82 4.12 -10.74
CA GLY A 68 -9.19 3.79 -12.12
C GLY A 68 -8.08 4.09 -13.15
N ILE A 69 -6.84 4.33 -12.70
CA ILE A 69 -5.71 4.68 -13.56
C ILE A 69 -4.83 3.45 -13.78
N GLU A 70 -4.49 3.17 -15.04
CA GLU A 70 -3.47 2.19 -15.39
C GLU A 70 -2.08 2.86 -15.40
N ILE A 71 -1.09 2.16 -14.84
CA ILE A 71 0.27 2.68 -14.73
C ILE A 71 1.31 1.67 -15.21
N GLY A 72 2.38 2.18 -15.81
CA GLY A 72 3.44 1.37 -16.42
C GLY A 72 4.58 1.01 -15.47
N SER A 73 5.77 1.52 -15.79
CA SER A 73 6.99 1.17 -15.05
C SER A 73 7.01 1.76 -13.63
N LEU A 74 7.43 0.93 -12.67
CA LEU A 74 7.58 1.32 -11.27
C LEU A 74 9.06 1.37 -10.91
N GLN A 75 9.51 2.50 -10.37
CA GLN A 75 10.87 2.66 -9.86
C GLN A 75 10.86 2.59 -8.34
N LEU A 76 11.60 1.64 -7.74
CA LEU A 76 11.76 1.55 -6.29
C LEU A 76 12.42 2.83 -5.75
N ILE A 77 11.79 3.47 -4.78
CA ILE A 77 12.34 4.62 -4.04
C ILE A 77 13.05 4.12 -2.79
N SER A 78 12.32 3.40 -1.94
CA SER A 78 12.79 2.95 -0.63
C SER A 78 11.88 1.88 -0.03
N VAL A 79 12.33 1.27 1.05
CA VAL A 79 11.52 0.42 1.92
C VAL A 79 11.45 1.08 3.30
N PHE A 80 10.25 1.32 3.80
CA PHE A 80 9.98 1.88 5.12
C PHE A 80 9.51 0.78 6.06
N SER A 81 10.23 0.56 7.15
CA SER A 81 9.91 -0.48 8.14
C SER A 81 10.57 -0.13 9.47
N GLY A 82 10.07 -0.68 10.57
CA GLY A 82 10.64 -0.45 11.90
C GLY A 82 9.57 -0.25 12.97
N LYS A 83 10.01 -0.11 14.22
CA LYS A 83 9.13 0.03 15.38
C LYS A 83 8.33 1.33 15.34
N GLU A 84 8.88 2.36 14.71
CA GLU A 84 8.29 3.67 14.53
C GLU A 84 7.04 3.67 13.63
N PHE A 85 6.87 2.62 12.80
CA PHE A 85 5.72 2.47 11.92
C PHE A 85 4.61 1.60 12.51
N PHE A 86 4.69 1.22 13.79
CA PHE A 86 3.68 0.41 14.45
C PHE A 86 2.26 0.98 14.29
N VAL A 87 1.31 0.12 13.92
CA VAL A 87 -0.10 0.45 13.80
C VAL A 87 -0.93 -0.46 14.71
N LYS A 88 -1.86 0.16 15.44
CA LYS A 88 -2.96 -0.54 16.12
C LYS A 88 -4.30 -0.03 15.59
N LEU A 89 -5.07 -0.95 15.03
CA LEU A 89 -6.38 -0.66 14.46
C LEU A 89 -7.46 -0.57 15.56
N PRO A 90 -8.61 0.09 15.30
CA PRO A 90 -9.70 0.19 16.27
C PRO A 90 -10.28 -1.15 16.73
N ASN A 91 -10.21 -2.18 15.89
CA ASN A 91 -10.63 -3.56 16.23
C ASN A 91 -9.60 -4.29 17.12
N GLY A 92 -8.48 -3.64 17.46
CA GLY A 92 -7.42 -4.19 18.30
C GLY A 92 -6.28 -4.84 17.54
N ASP A 93 -6.39 -5.04 16.22
CA ASP A 93 -5.34 -5.67 15.42
C ASP A 93 -4.08 -4.82 15.37
N GLU A 94 -2.95 -5.48 15.55
CA GLU A 94 -1.63 -4.84 15.60
C GLU A 94 -0.77 -5.30 14.42
N PHE A 95 -0.04 -4.38 13.79
CA PHE A 95 0.93 -4.72 12.76
C PHE A 95 2.06 -3.68 12.64
N TYR A 96 3.17 -4.14 12.06
CA TYR A 96 4.29 -3.32 11.61
C TYR A 96 4.32 -3.41 10.08
N PRO A 97 4.03 -2.32 9.37
CA PRO A 97 4.09 -2.33 7.92
C PRO A 97 5.55 -2.39 7.47
N ILE A 98 5.79 -3.18 6.43
CA ILE A 98 6.96 -3.10 5.56
C ILE A 98 6.45 -2.48 4.27
N THR A 99 6.62 -1.17 4.12
CA THR A 99 6.08 -0.42 2.99
C THR A 99 7.15 -0.26 1.91
N ILE A 100 6.91 -0.86 0.74
CA ILE A 100 7.73 -0.72 -0.46
C ILE A 100 7.18 0.48 -1.25
N ALA A 101 7.97 1.54 -1.36
CA ALA A 101 7.56 2.77 -2.01
C ALA A 101 8.08 2.84 -3.45
N TYR A 102 7.18 3.05 -4.39
CA TYR A 102 7.49 3.18 -5.82
C TYR A 102 7.18 4.59 -6.33
N LEU A 103 7.92 4.99 -7.37
CA LEU A 103 7.68 6.15 -8.20
C LEU A 103 7.17 5.69 -9.57
N CYS A 104 6.13 6.33 -10.07
CA CYS A 104 5.64 6.17 -11.43
C CYS A 104 5.53 7.52 -12.14
N LYS A 105 5.91 7.57 -13.41
CA LYS A 105 5.74 8.73 -14.30
C LYS A 105 5.04 8.36 -15.62
N ASP A 106 4.56 7.12 -15.71
CA ASP A 106 4.05 6.48 -16.91
C ASP A 106 2.60 6.05 -16.67
N ILE A 107 1.66 6.87 -17.13
CA ILE A 107 0.21 6.64 -17.04
C ILE A 107 -0.26 6.15 -18.41
N ILE A 108 -1.00 5.04 -18.43
CA ILE A 108 -1.45 4.34 -19.65
C ILE A 108 -2.85 4.80 -20.04
#